data_AF-M3EWG5-F1
#
_entry.id   AF-M3EWG5-F1
#
_cell.length_a   1.000
_cell.length_b   1.000
_cell.length_c   1.000
_cell.angle_alpha   90.00
_cell.angle_beta   90.00
_cell.angle_gamma   90.00
#
_symmetry.space_group_name_H-M   'P 1'
#
loop_
_entity.id
_entity.type
_entity.pdbx_description
1 polymer ?
#
loop_
_entity_poly.entity_id
_entity_poly.type
_entity_poly.pdbx_seq_one_letter_code
_entity_poly.pdbx_strand_id
1 'polypeptide(L)'
;MDGNGRWATSRGKSRSEGHREGAQAIDRLMDASLELGLKNISLYAFSTENWKRPVTEIRSIFSLLIEFIETRLDTIHKRGIRILHSGSRKNLPEEF
;
A
#
# COMPACT_ATOMS: atom_id res chain seq x y z
N MET A 1 5.88 -1.17 3.79
CA MET A 1 6.31 -2.57 3.57
C MET A 1 7.55 -2.51 2.71
N ASP A 2 8.66 -3.14 3.14
CA ASP A 2 9.94 -3.08 2.41
C ASP A 2 10.13 -4.31 1.53
N GLY A 3 11.03 -4.21 0.55
CA GLY A 3 11.47 -5.34 -0.27
C GLY A 3 10.79 -5.45 -1.63
N ASN A 4 9.69 -4.74 -1.91
CA ASN A 4 8.97 -4.79 -3.18
C ASN A 4 9.89 -4.58 -4.41
N GLY A 5 10.73 -3.55 -4.35
CA GLY A 5 11.69 -3.26 -5.43
C GLY A 5 12.76 -4.37 -5.59
N ARG A 6 13.31 -4.89 -4.48
CA ARG A 6 14.30 -5.98 -4.50
C ARG A 6 13.68 -7.27 -5.04
N TRP A 7 12.47 -7.59 -4.61
CA TRP A 7 11.70 -8.73 -5.08
C TRP A 7 11.48 -8.67 -6.60
N ALA A 8 11.12 -7.51 -7.13
CA ALA A 8 10.94 -7.31 -8.56
C ALA A 8 12.26 -7.45 -9.34
N THR A 9 13.32 -6.78 -8.90
CA THR A 9 14.64 -6.85 -9.55
C THR A 9 15.17 -8.28 -9.58
N SER A 10 15.02 -9.05 -8.49
CA SER A 10 15.44 -10.46 -8.44
C SER A 10 14.72 -11.37 -9.45
N ARG A 11 13.62 -10.90 -10.03
CA ARG A 11 12.76 -11.63 -10.99
C ARG A 11 12.75 -11.00 -12.38
N GLY A 12 13.62 -10.02 -12.65
CA GLY A 12 13.64 -9.29 -13.92
C GLY A 12 12.38 -8.45 -14.17
N LYS A 13 11.61 -8.14 -13.12
CA LYS A 13 10.36 -7.37 -13.18
C LYS A 13 10.59 -5.89 -12.90
N SER A 14 9.66 -5.05 -13.35
CA SER A 14 9.63 -3.63 -13.01
C SER A 14 9.34 -3.42 -11.52
N ARG A 15 9.83 -2.32 -10.94
CA ARG A 15 9.53 -1.99 -9.53
C ARG A 15 8.02 -1.86 -9.28
N SER A 16 7.29 -1.31 -10.24
CA SER A 16 5.82 -1.18 -10.19
C SER A 16 5.12 -2.53 -10.04
N GLU A 17 5.59 -3.58 -10.72
CA GLU A 17 5.08 -4.94 -10.49
C GLU A 17 5.37 -5.42 -9.07
N GLY A 18 6.55 -5.14 -8.54
CA GLY A 18 6.86 -5.45 -7.13
C GLY A 18 5.93 -4.74 -6.14
N HIS A 19 5.54 -3.50 -6.42
CA HIS A 19 4.57 -2.79 -5.60
C HIS A 19 3.15 -3.38 -5.71
N ARG A 20 2.72 -3.80 -6.91
CA ARG A 20 1.44 -4.50 -7.11
C ARG A 20 1.37 -5.82 -6.34
N GLU A 21 2.46 -6.58 -6.34
CA GLU A 21 2.58 -7.82 -5.55
C GLU A 21 2.57 -7.55 -4.05
N GLY A 22 3.20 -6.46 -3.62
CA GLY A 22 3.10 -5.94 -2.26
C GLY A 22 1.65 -5.61 -1.88
N ALA A 23 0.86 -5.04 -2.79
CA ALA A 23 -0.55 -4.75 -2.55
C ALA A 23 -1.39 -6.03 -2.37
N GLN A 24 -1.13 -7.08 -3.17
CA GLN A 24 -1.77 -8.39 -2.98
C GLN A 24 -1.38 -9.07 -1.65
N ALA A 25 -0.18 -8.80 -1.14
CA ALA A 25 0.23 -9.30 0.17
C ALA A 25 -0.59 -8.69 1.32
N ILE A 26 -1.14 -7.48 1.14
CA ILE A 26 -2.04 -6.85 2.12
C ILE A 26 -3.32 -7.66 2.26
N ASP A 27 -3.87 -8.21 1.17
CA ASP A 27 -5.10 -9.01 1.22
C ASP A 27 -4.91 -10.25 2.11
N ARG A 28 -3.81 -10.98 1.91
CA ARG A 28 -3.45 -12.13 2.77
C ARG A 28 -3.20 -11.74 4.22
N LEU A 29 -2.57 -10.59 4.44
CA LEU A 29 -2.35 -10.07 5.78
C LEU A 29 -3.68 -9.76 6.48
N MET A 30 -4.63 -9.13 5.79
CA MET A 30 -5.95 -8.83 6.34
C MET A 30 -6.70 -10.11 6.73
N ASP A 31 -6.70 -11.13 5.86
CA ASP A 31 -7.33 -12.43 6.14
C ASP A 31 -6.76 -13.08 7.40
N ALA A 32 -5.43 -13.26 7.44
CA ALA A 32 -4.75 -13.85 8.60
C ALA A 32 -5.00 -13.05 9.89
N SER A 33 -5.12 -11.73 9.78
CA SER A 33 -5.33 -10.86 10.93
C SER A 33 -6.73 -10.99 11.51
N LEU A 34 -7.73 -11.16 10.66
CA LEU A 34 -9.11 -11.46 11.09
C LEU A 34 -9.17 -12.82 11.77
N GLU A 35 -8.52 -13.84 11.19
CA GLU A 35 -8.44 -15.19 11.77
C GLU A 35 -7.78 -15.19 13.16
N LEU A 36 -6.70 -14.43 13.31
CA LEU A 36 -5.99 -14.28 14.59
C LEU A 36 -6.69 -13.32 15.57
N GLY A 37 -7.79 -12.68 15.17
CA GLY A 37 -8.53 -11.74 16.02
C GLY A 37 -7.78 -10.44 16.33
N LEU A 38 -6.78 -10.07 15.52
CA LEU A 38 -6.02 -8.83 15.70
C LEU A 38 -6.94 -7.62 15.55
N LYS A 39 -6.85 -6.69 16.51
CA LYS A 39 -7.73 -5.52 16.56
C LYS A 39 -7.18 -4.31 15.81
N ASN A 40 -5.86 -4.20 15.70
CA ASN A 40 -5.20 -3.05 15.10
C ASN A 40 -3.97 -3.48 14.32
N ILE A 41 -3.82 -2.91 13.12
CA ILE A 41 -2.65 -3.10 12.25
C ILE A 41 -2.29 -1.75 11.69
N SER A 42 -0.99 -1.44 11.72
CA SER A 42 -0.45 -0.24 11.09
C SER A 42 0.44 -0.65 9.94
N LEU A 43 0.06 -0.24 8.72
CA LEU A 43 0.83 -0.49 7.52
C LEU A 43 1.60 0.77 7.14
N TYR A 44 2.92 0.65 7.10
CA TYR A 44 3.75 1.77 6.68
C TYR A 44 3.83 1.81 5.15
N ALA A 45 2.92 2.56 4.52
CA ALA A 45 2.78 2.63 3.06
C ALA A 45 3.74 3.63 2.42
N PHE A 46 3.93 4.81 3.03
CA PHE A 46 4.78 5.89 2.51
C PHE A 46 5.40 6.67 3.68
N SER A 47 6.69 6.98 3.57
CA SER A 47 7.46 7.72 4.60
C SER A 47 7.78 9.15 4.19
N THR A 48 8.12 10.00 5.16
CA THR A 48 8.66 11.35 4.90
C THR A 48 9.93 11.32 4.06
N GLU A 49 10.74 10.27 4.17
CA GLU A 49 11.98 10.11 3.42
C GLU A 49 11.71 9.70 1.96
N ASN A 50 10.54 9.12 1.66
CA ASN A 50 10.21 8.72 0.29
C ASN A 50 9.96 9.90 -0.64
N TRP A 51 9.74 11.11 -0.10
CA TRP A 51 9.73 12.35 -0.89
C TRP A 51 11.07 12.64 -1.57
N LYS A 52 12.17 12.02 -1.14
CA LYS A 52 13.50 12.17 -1.77
C LYS A 52 13.67 11.27 -3.01
N ARG A 53 12.70 10.40 -3.32
CA ARG A 53 12.75 9.49 -4.47
C ARG A 53 12.39 10.23 -5.77
N PRO A 54 12.70 9.66 -6.95
CA PRO A 54 12.27 10.22 -8.22
C PRO A 54 10.75 10.43 -8.29
N VAL A 55 10.32 11.57 -8.85
CA VAL A 55 8.89 11.94 -8.96
C VAL A 55 8.05 10.86 -9.65
N THR A 56 8.61 10.20 -10.66
CA THR A 56 7.96 9.10 -11.38
C THR A 56 7.68 7.89 -10.48
N GLU A 57 8.60 7.55 -9.56
CA GLU A 57 8.40 6.48 -8.59
C GLU A 57 7.35 6.89 -7.55
N ILE A 58 7.39 8.14 -7.05
CA ILE A 58 6.40 8.66 -6.10
C ILE A 58 4.99 8.59 -6.71
N ARG A 59 4.81 9.09 -7.94
CA ARG A 59 3.54 9.01 -8.66
C ARG A 59 3.06 7.57 -8.81
N SER A 60 3.94 6.66 -9.21
CA SER A 60 3.60 5.23 -9.35
C SER A 60 3.13 4.61 -8.03
N ILE A 61 3.72 4.98 -6.89
CA ILE A 61 3.29 4.50 -5.58
C ILE A 61 1.88 5.03 -5.24
N PHE A 62 1.61 6.32 -5.45
CA PHE A 62 0.29 6.91 -5.19
C PHE A 62 -0.79 6.37 -6.13
N SER A 63 -0.50 6.19 -7.42
CA SER A 63 -1.44 5.58 -8.36
C SER A 63 -1.84 4.16 -7.93
N LEU A 64 -0.89 3.36 -7.45
CA LEU A 64 -1.19 2.02 -6.92
C LEU A 64 -2.00 2.06 -5.62
N LEU A 65 -1.78 3.08 -4.79
CA LEU A 65 -2.56 3.26 -3.56
C LEU A 65 -4.02 3.62 -3.89
N ILE A 66 -4.25 4.50 -4.88
CA ILE A 66 -5.59 4.84 -5.38
C ILE A 66 -6.27 3.58 -5.93
N GLU A 67 -5.60 2.87 -6.85
CA GLU A 67 -6.11 1.62 -7.42
C GLU A 67 -6.48 0.61 -6.32
N PHE A 68 -5.63 0.47 -5.29
CA PHE A 68 -5.93 -0.40 -4.16
C PHE A 68 -7.19 0.01 -3.41
N ILE A 69 -7.33 1.30 -3.08
CA ILE A 69 -8.49 1.82 -2.35
C ILE A 69 -9.74 1.62 -3.20
N GLU A 70 -9.76 2.06 -4.45
CA GLU A 70 -10.92 1.96 -5.33
C GLU A 70 -11.40 0.51 -5.53
N THR A 71 -10.46 -0.42 -5.68
CA THR A 71 -10.80 -1.83 -5.96
C THR A 71 -11.17 -2.64 -4.72
N ARG A 72 -10.73 -2.23 -3.52
CA ARG A 72 -10.84 -3.06 -2.31
C ARG A 72 -11.63 -2.44 -1.17
N LEU A 73 -11.83 -1.13 -1.15
CA LEU A 73 -12.45 -0.44 0.00
C LEU A 73 -13.80 -1.05 0.39
N ASP A 74 -14.67 -1.32 -0.59
CA ASP A 74 -15.97 -1.94 -0.35
C ASP A 74 -15.85 -3.33 0.25
N THR A 75 -14.92 -4.14 -0.23
CA THR A 75 -14.67 -5.49 0.28
C THR A 75 -14.13 -5.44 1.70
N ILE A 76 -13.21 -4.52 1.99
CA ILE A 76 -12.63 -4.31 3.32
C ILE A 76 -13.72 -3.89 4.31
N HIS A 77 -14.58 -2.94 3.92
CA HIS A 77 -15.71 -2.50 4.75
C HIS A 77 -16.74 -3.61 4.99
N LYS A 78 -17.08 -4.42 3.99
CA LYS A 78 -17.99 -5.58 4.14
C LYS A 78 -17.46 -6.63 5.11
N ARG A 79 -16.14 -6.72 5.26
CA ARG A 79 -15.46 -7.59 6.24
C ARG A 79 -15.38 -6.97 7.64
N GLY A 80 -15.98 -5.80 7.85
CA GLY A 80 -15.99 -5.11 9.15
C GLY A 80 -14.66 -4.44 9.51
N ILE A 81 -13.73 -4.30 8.55
CA ILE A 81 -12.44 -3.64 8.77
C ILE A 81 -12.63 -2.14 8.52
N ARG A 82 -12.12 -1.32 9.44
CA ARG A 82 -12.07 0.15 9.31
C ARG A 82 -10.67 0.60 8.89
N ILE A 83 -10.57 1.34 7.79
CA ILE A 83 -9.32 1.96 7.36
C ILE A 83 -9.21 3.37 7.95
N LEU A 84 -8.03 3.71 8.47
CA LEU A 84 -7.71 5.04 8.97
C LEU A 84 -6.40 5.52 8.33
N HIS A 85 -6.40 6.75 7.80
CA HIS A 85 -5.17 7.42 7.41
C HIS A 85 -4.46 7.98 8.66
N SER A 86 -3.18 7.66 8.81
CA SER A 86 -2.30 8.22 9.82
C SER A 86 -1.05 8.78 9.14
N GLY A 87 -0.86 10.10 9.20
CA GLY A 87 0.23 10.76 8.51
C GLY A 87 -0.04 12.24 8.25
N SER A 88 0.95 12.92 7.65
CA SER A 88 0.81 14.30 7.22
C SER A 88 0.02 14.38 5.92
N ARG A 89 -0.93 15.32 5.85
CA ARG A 89 -1.62 15.67 4.59
C ARG A 89 -0.81 16.61 3.69
N LYS A 90 0.32 17.12 4.19
CA LYS A 90 1.19 18.03 3.44
C LYS A 90 1.82 17.29 2.26
N ASN A 91 1.80 17.92 1.09
CA ASN A 91 2.34 17.39 -0.17
C ASN A 91 1.60 16.17 -0.74
N LEU A 92 0.45 15.77 -0.17
CA LEU A 92 -0.40 14.79 -0.86
C LEU A 92 -0.82 15.38 -2.23
N PRO A 93 -0.83 14.56 -3.29
CA PRO A 93 -1.40 14.99 -4.57
C PRO A 93 -2.83 15.52 -4.37
N GLU A 94 -3.26 16.52 -5.13
CA GLU A 94 -4.66 17.04 -5.04
C GLU A 94 -5.71 15.96 -5.36
N GLU A 95 -5.29 14.88 -6.01
CA GLU A 95 -6.09 13.71 -6.37
C GLU A 95 -6.36 12.78 -5.16
N PHE A 96 -5.93 13.14 -3.94
CA PHE A 96 -6.01 12.33 -2.70
C PHE A 96 -6.86 12.96 -1.58
#